data_AF-A0A8B6CIG5-F1
#
_entry.id   AF-A0A8B6CIG5-F1
#
_cell.length_a   1.000
_cell.length_b   1.000
_cell.length_c   1.000
_cell.angle_alpha   90.00
_cell.angle_beta   90.00
_cell.angle_gamma   90.00
#
_symmetry.space_group_name_H-M   'P 1'
#
loop_
_entity.id
_entity.type
_entity.pdbx_description
1 polymer ?
#
loop_
_entity_poly.entity_id
_entity_poly.type
_entity_poly.pdbx_seq_one_letter_code
_entity_poly.pdbx_strand_id
1 'polypeptide(L)'
;MLRLGGRISRADIDYKLKHPLIVPGNNHIVILLIRHYHSEVKHQGRHFTAGSLRDAGFWIVGEKRLISSLLHKCVICRKLPGKQEQQLMSDLPVDRLCSSPPFSSVGIDTFGPWSIVTRKTRGG
;
A
#
# COMPACT_ATOMS: atom_id res chain seq x y z
N MET A 1 27.80 17.26 17.11
CA MET A 1 26.42 16.72 17.07
C MET A 1 25.57 17.51 18.05
N LEU A 2 24.39 17.98 17.65
CA LEU A 2 23.47 18.75 18.50
C LEU A 2 22.31 17.86 18.95
N ARG A 3 22.02 17.81 20.25
CA ARG A 3 20.87 17.10 20.82
C ARG A 3 20.00 18.09 21.57
N LEU A 4 18.68 17.86 21.56
CA LEU A 4 17.76 18.67 22.35
C LEU A 4 17.78 18.24 23.81
N GLY A 5 17.96 19.20 24.71
CA GLY A 5 17.51 19.08 26.09
C GLY A 5 15.99 19.21 26.13
N GLY A 6 15.32 18.46 27.00
CA GLY A 6 13.87 18.45 27.08
C GLY A 6 13.37 18.24 28.51
N ARG A 7 12.06 18.44 28.71
CA ARG A 7 11.39 18.29 30.01
C ARG A 7 11.22 16.82 30.45
N ILE A 8 11.56 15.88 29.58
CA ILE A 8 11.43 14.43 29.80
C ILE A 8 12.75 13.78 30.25
N SER A 9 13.72 14.58 30.71
CA SER A 9 15.03 14.07 31.15
C SER A 9 14.95 13.03 32.27
N ARG A 10 13.95 13.12 33.14
CA ARG A 10 13.71 12.20 34.27
C ARG A 10 12.79 11.01 33.94
N ALA A 11 12.23 10.92 32.73
CA ALA A 11 11.37 9.80 32.37
C ALA A 11 12.16 8.49 32.37
N ASP A 12 11.54 7.33 32.61
CA ASP A 12 12.22 6.03 32.52
C ASP A 12 12.16 5.48 31.09
N ILE A 13 12.87 6.14 30.18
CA ILE A 13 12.98 5.79 28.76
C ILE A 13 14.43 5.91 28.29
N ASP A 14 14.74 5.33 27.14
CA ASP A 14 16.10 5.36 26.58
C ASP A 14 16.62 6.79 26.38
N TYR A 15 17.92 6.97 26.57
CA TYR A 15 18.59 8.26 26.46
C TYR A 15 18.39 8.90 25.08
N LYS A 16 18.38 8.11 24.01
CA LYS A 16 18.21 8.62 22.63
C LYS A 16 16.82 9.21 22.40
N LEU A 17 15.80 8.70 23.09
CA LEU A 17 14.44 9.22 23.04
C LEU A 17 14.30 10.51 23.85
N LYS A 18 14.98 10.58 25.01
CA LYS A 18 15.02 11.80 25.84
C LYS A 18 15.71 12.95 25.14
N HIS A 19 16.81 12.62 24.46
CA HIS A 19 17.73 13.58 23.86
C HIS A 19 17.99 13.22 22.40
N PRO A 20 17.00 13.39 21.53
CA PRO A 20 17.14 12.99 20.14
C PRO A 20 18.19 13.84 19.43
N LEU A 21 18.87 13.22 18.47
CA LEU A 21 19.87 13.86 17.63
C LEU A 21 19.17 14.76 16.60
N ILE A 22 19.46 16.06 16.64
CA ILE A 22 18.94 16.98 15.63
C ILE A 22 19.73 16.80 14.34
N VAL A 23 19.03 16.52 13.26
CA VAL A 23 19.62 16.41 11.92
C VAL A 23 18.97 17.45 10.99
N PRO A 24 19.77 18.32 10.34
CA PRO A 24 19.26 19.21 9.31
C PRO A 24 18.70 18.39 8.13
N GLY A 25 17.51 18.73 7.66
CA GLY A 25 16.81 17.98 6.60
C GLY A 25 17.47 18.02 5.22
N ASN A 26 18.50 18.86 5.02
CA ASN A 26 19.09 19.12 3.71
C ASN A 26 20.27 18.17 3.38
N ASN A 27 20.62 17.26 4.29
CA ASN A 27 21.78 16.38 4.14
C ASN A 27 21.41 15.05 3.48
N HIS A 28 22.32 14.49 2.67
CA HIS A 28 22.13 13.19 2.01
C HIS A 28 21.88 12.04 3.01
N ILE A 29 22.52 12.09 4.19
CA ILE A 29 22.35 11.10 5.27
C ILE A 29 20.88 10.98 5.69
N VAL A 30 20.13 12.08 5.70
CA VAL A 30 18.70 12.08 6.04
C VAL A 30 17.90 11.26 5.03
N ILE A 31 18.23 11.40 3.74
CA ILE A 31 17.56 10.66 2.67
C ILE A 31 17.79 9.15 2.86
N LEU A 32 19.02 8.76 3.19
CA LEU A 32 19.36 7.36 3.47
C LEU A 32 18.63 6.82 4.69
N LEU A 33 18.61 7.58 5.79
CA LEU A 33 17.86 7.22 7.01
C LEU A 33 16.37 7.02 6.73
N ILE A 34 15.74 7.98 6.04
CA ILE A 34 14.32 7.88 5.70
C ILE A 34 14.05 6.65 4.83
N ARG A 35 14.89 6.37 3.82
CA ARG A 35 14.72 5.17 2.97
C ARG A 35 14.86 3.87 3.74
N HIS A 36 15.82 3.80 4.66
CA HIS A 36 16.04 2.65 5.51
C HIS A 36 14.80 2.39 6.38
N TYR A 37 14.41 3.37 7.20
CA TYR A 37 13.26 3.20 8.11
C TYR A 37 11.92 3.05 7.37
N HIS A 38 11.77 3.68 6.20
CA HIS A 38 10.61 3.48 5.34
C HIS A 38 10.46 2.02 4.88
N SER A 39 11.59 1.35 4.60
CA SER A 39 11.62 -0.06 4.21
C SER A 39 11.40 -0.98 5.42
N GLU A 40 11.95 -0.62 6.59
CA GLU A 40 11.74 -1.34 7.86
C GLU A 40 10.26 -1.38 8.25
N VAL A 41 9.56 -0.24 8.19
CA VAL A 41 8.11 -0.15 8.46
C VAL A 41 7.24 -0.68 7.32
N LYS A 42 7.82 -1.45 6.39
CA LYS A 42 7.12 -2.13 5.29
C LYS A 42 6.23 -1.19 4.48
N HIS A 43 6.72 0.00 4.17
CA HIS A 43 6.03 0.96 3.31
C HIS A 43 4.67 1.45 3.83
N GLN A 44 4.40 1.37 5.15
CA GLN A 44 3.13 1.80 5.76
C GLN A 44 2.87 3.32 5.76
N GLY A 45 3.67 4.08 5.02
CA GLY A 45 3.44 5.50 4.81
C GLY A 45 4.16 6.40 5.81
N ARG A 46 3.78 7.68 5.76
CA ARG A 46 4.54 8.77 6.38
C ARG A 46 4.55 8.71 7.91
N HIS A 47 3.41 8.42 8.53
CA HIS A 47 3.28 8.44 9.99
C HIS A 47 4.15 7.37 10.64
N PHE A 48 4.09 6.14 10.12
CA PHE A 48 4.94 5.04 10.58
C PHE A 48 6.42 5.31 10.34
N THR A 49 6.77 5.84 9.16
CA THR A 49 8.17 6.19 8.85
C THR A 49 8.71 7.25 9.81
N ALA A 50 7.94 8.30 10.08
CA ALA A 50 8.33 9.37 11.01
C ALA A 50 8.41 8.86 12.46
N GLY A 51 7.49 8.00 12.88
CA GLY A 51 7.51 7.35 14.20
C GLY A 51 8.77 6.52 14.38
N SER A 52 9.08 5.65 13.42
CA SER A 52 10.28 4.80 13.48
C SER A 52 11.59 5.61 13.52
N LEU A 53 11.67 6.75 12.81
CA LEU A 53 12.81 7.67 12.94
C LEU A 53 12.94 8.25 14.35
N ARG A 54 11.82 8.63 14.97
CA ARG A 54 11.77 9.18 16.32
C ARG A 54 12.14 8.13 17.35
N ASP A 55 11.65 6.91 17.18
CA ASP A 55 11.96 5.76 18.04
C ASP A 55 13.45 5.40 17.99
N ALA A 56 14.08 5.59 16.82
CA ALA A 56 15.53 5.47 16.67
C ALA A 56 16.34 6.66 17.25
N GLY A 57 15.67 7.70 17.75
CA GLY A 57 16.29 8.85 18.38
C GLY A 57 16.76 9.95 17.43
N PHE A 58 16.19 10.03 16.22
CA PHE A 58 16.47 11.10 15.26
C PHE A 58 15.37 12.15 15.26
N TRP A 59 15.76 13.42 15.32
CA TRP A 59 14.87 14.55 15.16
C TRP A 59 15.26 15.34 13.90
N ILE A 60 14.53 15.10 12.81
CA ILE A 60 14.84 15.71 11.52
C ILE A 60 14.05 16.99 11.33
N VAL A 61 14.75 18.10 11.09
CA VAL A 61 14.10 19.39 10.86
C VAL A 61 13.35 19.34 9.52
N GLY A 62 12.04 19.58 9.56
CA GLY A 62 11.20 19.51 8.36
C GLY A 62 10.91 18.09 7.85
N GLU A 63 11.12 17.05 8.67
CA GLU A 63 11.00 15.64 8.29
C GLU A 63 9.74 15.33 7.49
N LYS A 64 8.64 15.94 7.91
CA LYS A 64 7.29 15.70 7.42
C LYS A 64 7.18 15.95 5.91
N ARG A 65 7.75 17.05 5.42
CA ARG A 65 7.74 17.41 3.99
C ARG A 65 8.68 16.51 3.21
N LEU A 66 9.84 16.21 3.77
CA LEU A 66 10.87 15.40 3.12
C LEU A 66 10.43 13.95 2.96
N ILE A 67 9.87 13.34 4.02
CA ILE A 67 9.29 11.99 4.00
C ILE A 67 8.20 11.92 2.93
N SER A 68 7.25 12.87 2.90
CA SER A 68 6.22 12.89 1.84
C SER A 68 6.83 12.90 0.43
N SER A 69 7.84 13.72 0.19
CA SER A 69 8.51 13.81 -1.11
C SER A 69 9.20 12.50 -1.52
N LEU A 70 9.86 11.84 -0.56
CA LEU A 70 10.54 10.57 -0.80
C LEU A 70 9.56 9.42 -1.02
N LEU A 71 8.50 9.34 -0.23
CA LEU A 71 7.46 8.32 -0.36
C LEU A 71 6.70 8.45 -1.69
N HIS A 72 6.44 9.67 -2.16
CA HIS A 72 5.83 9.90 -3.47
C HIS A 72 6.67 9.35 -4.63
N LYS A 73 8.01 9.32 -4.47
CA LYS A 73 8.94 8.73 -5.44
C LYS A 73 9.17 7.23 -5.24
N CYS A 74 8.71 6.64 -4.14
CA CYS A 74 8.89 5.22 -3.86
C CYS A 74 8.08 4.36 -4.85
N VAL A 75 8.72 3.39 -5.49
CA VAL A 75 8.06 2.53 -6.49
C VAL A 75 7.03 1.61 -5.81
N ILE A 76 7.37 1.05 -4.66
CA ILE A 76 6.49 0.14 -3.91
C ILE A 76 5.24 0.90 -3.45
N CYS A 77 5.40 2.07 -2.83
CA CYS A 77 4.26 2.89 -2.42
C CYS A 77 3.41 3.44 -3.57
N ARG A 78 3.94 3.50 -4.80
CA ARG A 78 3.16 3.87 -6.00
C ARG A 78 2.40 2.68 -6.58
N LYS A 79 2.89 1.46 -6.40
CA LYS A 79 2.25 0.23 -6.88
C LYS A 79 1.19 -0.33 -5.93
N LEU A 80 1.44 -0.24 -4.61
CA LEU A 80 0.55 -0.80 -3.59
C LEU A 80 -0.87 -0.20 -3.58
N PRO A 81 -1.07 1.12 -3.71
CA PRO A 81 -2.41 1.65 -3.87
C PRO A 81 -2.91 1.32 -5.28
N GLY A 82 -3.70 0.25 -5.39
CA GLY A 82 -4.58 0.08 -6.54
C GLY A 82 -5.52 1.28 -6.57
N LYS A 83 -5.51 2.06 -7.65
CA LYS A 83 -6.62 3.00 -7.87
C LYS A 83 -7.88 2.15 -8.00
N GLN A 84 -8.97 2.62 -7.41
CA GLN A 84 -10.27 2.07 -7.75
C GLN A 84 -10.52 2.44 -9.21
N GLU A 85 -10.24 1.50 -10.11
CA GLU A 85 -10.59 1.65 -11.51
C GLU A 85 -12.12 1.62 -11.61
N GLN A 86 -12.67 2.54 -12.38
CA GLN A 86 -14.08 2.47 -12.73
C GLN A 86 -14.20 1.52 -13.92
N GLN A 87 -14.99 0.46 -13.75
CA GLN A 87 -15.31 -0.41 -14.86
C GLN A 87 -16.08 0.40 -15.92
N LEU A 88 -15.45 0.62 -17.07
CA LEU A 88 -16.13 1.11 -18.26
C LEU A 88 -17.10 0.02 -18.71
N MET A 89 -18.39 0.21 -18.43
CA MET A 89 -19.44 -0.68 -18.92
C MET A 89 -19.98 -0.14 -20.23
N SER A 90 -20.14 -1.02 -21.23
CA SER A 90 -20.90 -0.70 -22.43
C SER A 90 -22.39 -0.70 -22.13
N ASP A 91 -23.18 -0.11 -23.02
CA ASP A 91 -24.63 -0.25 -23.00
C ASP A 91 -25.03 -1.73 -22.99
N LEU A 92 -26.13 -2.04 -22.29
CA LEU A 92 -26.69 -3.39 -22.26
C LEU A 92 -27.24 -3.74 -23.65
N PRO A 93 -27.07 -5.01 -24.11
CA PRO A 93 -27.69 -5.45 -25.36
C PRO A 93 -29.22 -5.38 -25.24
N VAL A 94 -29.88 -5.12 -26.38
CA VAL A 94 -31.35 -4.96 -26.47
C VAL A 94 -32.10 -6.15 -25.84
N ASP A 95 -31.56 -7.36 -25.99
CA ASP A 95 -32.15 -8.59 -25.44
C ASP A 95 -32.24 -8.59 -23.90
N ARG A 96 -31.43 -7.78 -23.20
CA ARG A 96 -31.53 -7.58 -21.74
C ARG A 96 -32.53 -6.50 -21.33
N LEU A 97 -32.99 -5.68 -22.27
CA LEU A 97 -33.93 -4.59 -22.04
C LEU A 97 -35.36 -4.95 -22.47
N CYS A 98 -35.51 -5.89 -23.41
CA CYS A 98 -36.81 -6.36 -23.88
C CYS A 98 -37.44 -7.40 -22.95
N SER A 99 -38.72 -7.18 -22.59
CA SER A 99 -39.52 -8.20 -21.92
C SER A 99 -39.84 -9.32 -22.90
N SER A 100 -39.38 -10.54 -22.59
CA SER A 100 -39.61 -11.73 -23.40
C SER A 100 -40.14 -12.87 -22.52
N PRO A 101 -40.88 -13.83 -23.10
CA PRO A 101 -41.29 -15.04 -22.39
C PRO A 101 -40.10 -15.78 -21.74
N PRO A 102 -40.34 -16.57 -20.68
CA PRO A 102 -39.27 -17.33 -20.06
C PRO A 102 -38.60 -18.25 -21.10
N PHE A 103 -37.26 -18.37 -21.02
CA PHE A 103 -36.41 -19.18 -21.91
C PHE A 103 -36.27 -18.69 -23.37
N SER A 104 -36.72 -17.47 -23.71
CA SER A 104 -36.49 -16.90 -25.06
C SER A 104 -35.02 -16.58 -25.36
N SER A 105 -34.24 -16.21 -24.33
CA SER A 105 -32.81 -15.92 -24.45
C SER A 105 -32.05 -16.66 -23.35
N VAL A 106 -31.11 -17.54 -23.74
CA VAL A 106 -30.30 -18.35 -22.79
C VAL A 106 -28.82 -18.10 -23.05
N GLY A 107 -28.09 -17.70 -22.01
CA GLY A 107 -26.63 -17.62 -22.03
C GLY A 107 -26.02 -18.96 -21.61
N ILE A 108 -25.14 -19.52 -22.43
CA ILE A 108 -24.36 -20.71 -22.09
C ILE A 108 -22.91 -20.26 -21.93
N ASP A 109 -22.34 -20.48 -20.75
CA ASP A 109 -20.90 -20.33 -20.51
C ASP A 109 -20.30 -21.72 -20.31
N THR A 110 -19.33 -22.09 -21.15
CA THR A 110 -18.68 -23.40 -21.06
C THR A 110 -17.30 -23.24 -20.44
N PHE A 111 -17.09 -23.88 -19.29
CA PHE A 111 -15.86 -23.77 -18.54
C PHE A 111 -14.87 -24.88 -18.93
N GLY A 112 -13.73 -24.53 -19.55
CA GLY A 112 -12.51 -25.34 -19.69
C GLY A 112 -12.61 -26.73 -20.36
N PRO A 113 -11.48 -27.34 -20.78
CA PRO A 113 -11.48 -28.71 -21.27
C PRO A 113 -11.60 -29.70 -20.10
N TRP A 114 -12.75 -30.37 -19.99
CA TRP A 114 -12.95 -31.48 -19.07
C TRP A 114 -12.68 -32.80 -19.78
N SER A 115 -11.87 -33.66 -19.18
CA SER A 115 -11.70 -35.04 -19.64
C SER A 115 -12.91 -35.86 -19.20
N ILE A 116 -13.92 -35.92 -20.06
CA ILE A 116 -15.12 -36.74 -19.87
C ILE A 116 -14.86 -38.14 -20.41
N VAL A 117 -14.98 -39.15 -19.55
CA VAL A 117 -15.01 -40.56 -19.94
C VAL A 117 -16.46 -40.96 -20.12
N THR A 118 -16.93 -41.06 -21.36
CA THR A 118 -18.26 -41.59 -21.65
C THR A 118 -18.25 -43.11 -21.54
N ARG A 119 -18.94 -43.66 -20.54
CA ARG A 119 -19.17 -45.11 -20.45
C ARG A 119 -20.32 -45.47 -21.38
N LYS A 120 -20.08 -46.29 -22.41
CA LYS A 120 -21.16 -46.84 -23.25
C LYS A 120 -22.06 -47.71 -22.38
N THR A 121 -23.30 -47.28 -22.14
CA THR A 121 -24.35 -48.17 -21.66
C THR A 121 -24.77 -49.06 -22.82
N ARG A 122 -24.95 -50.37 -22.55
CA ARG A 122 -25.39 -51.31 -23.57
C ARG A 122 -26.90 -51.10 -23.83
N GLY A 123 -27.26 -50.51 -24.96
CA GLY A 123 -28.63 -50.37 -25.48
C GLY A 123 -29.21 -48.95 -25.28
N GLY A 124 -29.74 -48.25 -26.31
CA GLY A 124 -29.99 -48.62 -27.71
C GLY A 124 -29.83 -47.45 -28.67
#